data_AF-A0AAW7PLV8-F1
#
_entry.id   AF-A0AAW7PLV8-F1
#
_cell.length_a   1.000
_cell.length_b   1.000
_cell.length_c   1.000
_cell.angle_alpha   90.00
_cell.angle_beta   90.00
_cell.angle_gamma   90.00
#
_symmetry.space_group_name_H-M   'P 1'
#
loop_
_entity.id
_entity.type
_entity.pdbx_description
1 polymer ?
#
loop_
_entity_poly.entity_id
_entity_poly.type
_entity_poly.pdbx_seq_one_letter_code
_entity_poly.pdbx_strand_id
1 'polypeptide(L)'
;MVPKEYYGRLFTKEQLPVDYHSEAFTLESMIKVDKQLRCKRCYSQIEEDWQLPEGQYYCRACIVFGRNQEGKELYYFPSKTSEIEFPALKWLGELTPYQAEVSEKLLETYQKQKDSLVHAVTGAGKTEMIYKIVAYVLESKGNVAIASPRVDVCRELFLRMQRDFTCSISLLHAESEPYDGSPLVIATTHQLLKFYQNFDLVIVDEVDAFPFVGNVMLNHAVEQAKKETGRYIYLTATSTISLEEQVRLGALEKHHLARRFHGNPLVLPKFFWQGRLQKSLMRGKLPRPLVYQIKKQRKSKIPLLIFFPNIAIGEKFTSILQKYLPDEKMAFVSSKSEERSATVEQFREKELSILVTTTILERGVTFPQVDVFVCMANHHLYTSSSLIQIGGRVGRSPDRPTGKLYFFHEGLSKSMLRCREEIKVMNKKGGFNNEVSTM
;
A
#
# COMPACT_ATOMS: atom_id res chain seq x y z
N MET A 1 6.24 27.07 26.17
CA MET A 1 6.24 25.58 26.11
C MET A 1 5.93 25.20 24.68
N VAL A 2 6.80 24.43 24.04
CA VAL A 2 6.62 24.02 22.64
C VAL A 2 5.39 23.09 22.51
N PRO A 3 4.48 23.33 21.54
CA PRO A 3 3.32 22.49 21.31
C PRO A 3 3.71 21.03 20.99
N LYS A 4 2.89 20.06 21.42
CA LYS A 4 3.19 18.62 21.27
C LYS A 4 3.34 18.24 19.81
N GLU A 5 2.53 18.84 18.94
CA GLU A 5 2.50 18.61 17.50
C GLU A 5 3.76 19.08 16.76
N TYR A 6 4.69 19.79 17.41
CA TYR A 6 5.93 20.25 16.77
C TYR A 6 7.10 19.26 16.93
N TYR A 7 7.04 18.39 17.93
CA TYR A 7 8.11 17.42 18.18
C TYR A 7 8.24 16.41 17.02
N GLY A 8 9.49 16.19 16.59
CA GLY A 8 9.83 15.29 15.50
C GLY A 8 9.39 15.75 14.11
N ARG A 9 8.95 17.00 13.95
CA ARG A 9 8.54 17.58 12.66
C ARG A 9 9.56 18.54 12.07
N LEU A 10 9.55 18.65 10.75
CA LEU A 10 10.29 19.63 9.98
C LEU A 10 9.39 20.79 9.54
N PHE A 11 9.92 22.00 9.68
CA PHE A 11 9.27 23.25 9.33
C PHE A 11 10.18 24.11 8.46
N THR A 12 9.60 24.87 7.53
CA THR A 12 10.27 26.05 6.98
C THR A 12 10.09 27.24 7.92
N LYS A 13 10.90 28.28 7.73
CA LYS A 13 10.82 29.53 8.50
C LYS A 13 9.40 30.11 8.54
N GLU A 14 8.67 30.04 7.42
CA GLU A 14 7.32 30.58 7.27
C GLU A 14 6.24 29.71 7.94
N GLN A 15 6.54 28.45 8.25
CA GLN A 15 5.60 27.52 8.88
C GLN A 15 5.70 27.51 10.41
N LEU A 16 6.82 27.99 10.96
CA LEU A 16 7.06 28.06 12.39
C LEU A 16 6.71 29.47 12.91
N PRO A 17 5.82 29.63 13.90
CA PRO A 17 5.58 30.93 14.52
C PRO A 17 6.85 31.51 15.13
N VAL A 18 7.03 32.84 15.01
CA VAL A 18 8.26 33.57 15.38
C VAL A 18 8.74 33.25 16.80
N ASP A 19 7.81 33.11 17.73
CA ASP A 19 8.09 32.83 19.15
C ASP A 19 8.88 31.54 19.40
N TYR A 20 8.84 30.59 18.46
CA TYR A 20 9.50 29.29 18.60
C TYR A 20 10.83 29.18 17.84
N HIS A 21 11.27 30.21 17.11
CA HIS A 21 12.49 30.14 16.29
C HIS A 21 13.75 29.95 17.14
N SER A 22 13.81 30.61 18.30
CA SER A 22 14.96 30.52 19.21
C SER A 22 15.04 29.18 19.96
N GLU A 23 13.93 28.45 20.07
CA GLU A 23 13.86 27.13 20.73
C GLU A 23 14.10 25.97 19.74
N ALA A 24 14.01 26.22 18.44
CA ALA A 24 14.13 25.21 17.40
C ALA A 24 15.59 24.91 17.03
N PHE A 25 15.86 23.65 16.71
CA PHE A 25 17.11 23.24 16.10
C PHE A 25 17.02 23.47 14.59
N THR A 26 18.16 23.74 13.96
CA THR A 26 18.22 24.03 12.53
C THR A 26 18.97 22.95 11.76
N LEU A 27 18.56 22.78 10.50
CA LEU A 27 19.20 21.94 9.51
C LEU A 27 19.38 22.76 8.23
N GLU A 28 20.43 22.45 7.48
CA GLU A 28 20.61 23.01 6.15
C GLU A 28 19.41 22.65 5.25
N SER A 29 18.92 23.63 4.47
CA SER A 29 17.89 23.39 3.47
C SER A 29 18.35 22.47 2.35
N MET A 30 19.61 22.59 1.94
CA MET A 30 20.19 21.89 0.79
C MET A 30 21.60 21.42 1.10
N ILE A 31 21.98 20.29 0.50
CA ILE A 31 23.30 19.66 0.67
C ILE A 31 23.93 19.39 -0.69
N LYS A 32 25.25 19.46 -0.78
CA LYS A 32 25.99 19.07 -1.99
C LYS A 32 26.42 17.61 -1.89
N VAL A 33 25.99 16.78 -2.84
CA VAL A 33 26.35 15.37 -2.97
C VAL A 33 26.81 15.14 -4.41
N ASP A 34 28.01 14.59 -4.60
CA ASP A 34 28.60 14.34 -5.93
C ASP A 34 28.59 15.58 -6.86
N LYS A 35 28.93 16.75 -6.30
CA LYS A 35 28.91 18.07 -6.96
C LYS A 35 27.51 18.55 -7.39
N GLN A 36 26.45 17.83 -7.08
CA GLN A 36 25.08 18.21 -7.35
C GLN A 36 24.39 18.70 -6.07
N LEU A 37 23.60 19.76 -6.19
CA LEU A 37 22.80 20.27 -5.08
C LEU A 37 21.57 19.38 -4.90
N ARG A 38 21.28 18.96 -3.67
CA ARG A 38 20.12 18.14 -3.30
C ARG A 38 19.35 18.79 -2.17
N CYS A 39 18.02 18.68 -2.22
CA CYS A 39 17.14 19.10 -1.13
C CYS A 39 17.38 18.24 0.11
N LYS A 40 17.63 18.83 1.29
CA LYS A 40 17.82 18.06 2.53
C LYS A 40 16.57 17.29 2.96
N ARG A 41 15.38 17.86 2.74
CA ARG A 41 14.10 17.25 3.14
C ARG A 41 13.68 16.04 2.31
N CYS A 42 13.90 16.06 0.99
CA CYS A 42 13.37 15.02 0.08
C CYS A 42 14.41 14.35 -0.80
N TYR A 43 15.66 14.80 -0.70
CA TYR A 43 16.80 14.27 -1.45
C TYR A 43 16.73 14.38 -2.98
N SER A 44 15.72 15.07 -3.51
CA SER A 44 15.64 15.41 -4.93
C SER A 44 16.85 16.24 -5.33
N GLN A 45 17.43 15.89 -6.47
CA GLN A 45 18.42 16.71 -7.14
C GLN A 45 17.76 18.01 -7.59
N ILE A 46 18.42 19.13 -7.30
CA ILE A 46 18.00 20.45 -7.72
C ILE A 46 18.51 20.68 -9.13
N GLU A 47 17.60 20.96 -10.06
CA GLU A 47 17.93 21.26 -11.45
C GLU A 47 18.29 22.74 -11.61
N GLU A 48 19.05 23.08 -12.65
CA GLU A 48 19.55 24.43 -12.88
C GLU A 48 18.44 25.46 -13.10
N ASP A 49 17.29 25.04 -13.65
CA ASP A 49 16.13 25.91 -13.88
C ASP A 49 15.25 26.08 -12.64
N TRP A 50 15.55 25.42 -11.51
CA TRP A 50 14.79 25.54 -10.26
C TRP A 50 15.23 26.75 -9.45
N GLN A 51 15.29 27.91 -10.10
CA GLN A 51 15.71 29.18 -9.52
C GLN A 51 14.52 30.12 -9.31
N LEU A 52 14.60 30.93 -8.25
CA LEU A 52 13.77 32.10 -8.07
C LEU A 52 14.26 33.25 -8.98
N PRO A 53 13.45 34.30 -9.23
CA PRO A 53 13.88 35.47 -9.99
C PRO A 53 15.17 36.13 -9.46
N GLU A 54 15.43 35.97 -8.15
CA GLU A 54 16.62 36.45 -7.44
C GLU A 54 17.86 35.55 -7.61
N GLY A 55 17.75 34.47 -8.39
CA GLY A 55 18.84 33.53 -8.69
C GLY A 55 19.04 32.40 -7.67
N GLN A 56 18.37 32.44 -6.52
CA GLN A 56 18.47 31.39 -5.49
C GLN A 56 17.71 30.13 -5.87
N TYR A 57 18.28 28.97 -5.56
CA TYR A 57 17.63 27.70 -5.84
C TYR A 57 16.51 27.35 -4.86
N TYR A 58 15.48 26.66 -5.32
CA TYR A 58 14.41 26.09 -4.46
C TYR A 58 13.99 24.70 -4.92
N CYS A 59 13.48 23.90 -3.99
CA CYS A 59 13.02 22.55 -4.31
C CYS A 59 11.57 22.54 -4.81
N ARG A 60 11.35 22.33 -6.12
CA ARG A 60 10.00 22.17 -6.71
C ARG A 60 9.28 20.91 -6.20
N ALA A 61 10.01 19.81 -5.99
CA ALA A 61 9.44 18.54 -5.53
C ALA A 61 8.75 18.63 -4.16
N CYS A 62 9.16 19.56 -3.31
CA CYS A 62 8.56 19.73 -1.99
C CYS A 62 7.66 20.95 -1.84
N ILE A 63 7.31 21.64 -2.93
CA ILE A 63 6.59 22.92 -2.82
C ILE A 63 5.28 22.78 -2.03
N VAL A 64 4.60 21.64 -2.18
CA VAL A 64 3.38 21.25 -1.47
C VAL A 64 3.57 21.06 0.05
N PHE A 65 4.81 20.91 0.51
CA PHE A 65 5.18 20.78 1.92
C PHE A 65 5.74 22.10 2.50
N GLY A 66 5.68 23.20 1.76
CA GLY A 66 6.32 24.48 2.06
C GLY A 66 7.64 24.62 1.31
N ARG A 67 7.93 25.79 0.75
CA ARG A 67 9.10 26.00 -0.12
C ARG A 67 10.42 25.87 0.66
N ASN A 68 11.22 24.86 0.33
CA ASN A 68 12.59 24.73 0.84
C ASN A 68 13.56 25.36 -0.15
N GLN A 69 14.41 26.27 0.33
CA GLN A 69 15.15 27.23 -0.50
C GLN A 69 16.60 27.34 -0.02
N GLU A 70 17.52 27.49 -0.96
CA GLU A 70 18.94 27.70 -0.70
C GLU A 70 19.16 28.92 0.21
N GLY A 71 20.12 28.80 1.13
CA GLY A 71 20.44 29.87 2.09
C GLY A 71 19.41 30.05 3.22
N LYS A 72 18.32 29.28 3.23
CA LYS A 72 17.41 29.16 4.38
C LYS A 72 17.66 27.88 5.16
N GLU A 73 17.12 27.84 6.38
CA GLU A 73 17.19 26.67 7.25
C GLU A 73 15.84 25.95 7.33
N LEU A 74 15.91 24.65 7.64
CA LEU A 74 14.78 23.88 8.14
C LEU A 74 14.84 23.85 9.67
N TYR A 75 13.69 23.97 10.31
CA TYR A 75 13.56 23.98 11.76
C TYR A 75 12.92 22.68 12.24
N TYR A 76 13.40 22.15 13.35
CA TYR A 76 12.81 20.97 13.98
C TYR A 76 12.95 21.00 15.50
N PHE A 77 12.11 20.20 16.16
CA PHE A 77 12.22 19.93 17.59
C PHE A 77 12.51 18.44 17.78
N PRO A 78 13.50 18.06 18.60
CA PRO A 78 13.82 16.66 18.87
C PRO A 78 12.59 15.89 19.35
N SER A 79 12.44 14.64 18.91
CA SER A 79 11.30 13.81 19.32
C SER A 79 11.18 13.70 20.83
N LYS A 80 9.95 13.78 21.34
CA LYS A 80 9.64 13.59 22.75
C LYS A 80 9.02 12.21 22.98
N THR A 81 9.27 11.65 24.16
CA THR A 81 8.55 10.46 24.62
C THR A 81 7.07 10.76 24.76
N SER A 82 6.26 9.77 24.43
CA SER A 82 4.81 9.89 24.51
C SER A 82 4.29 9.26 25.81
N GLU A 83 3.34 9.94 26.44
CA GLU A 83 2.54 9.36 27.52
C GLU A 83 1.38 8.59 26.91
N ILE A 84 1.22 7.33 27.33
CA ILE A 84 0.24 6.41 26.79
C ILE A 84 -0.42 5.66 27.94
N GLU A 85 -1.72 5.43 27.84
CA GLU A 85 -2.47 4.58 28.75
C GLU A 85 -2.17 3.09 28.51
N PHE A 86 -2.04 2.34 29.59
CA PHE A 86 -1.75 0.91 29.55
C PHE A 86 -3.01 0.08 29.85
N PRO A 87 -3.22 -1.05 29.17
CA PRO A 87 -2.42 -1.58 28.06
C PRO A 87 -2.63 -0.77 26.77
N ALA A 88 -1.61 -0.70 25.92
CA ALA A 88 -1.73 0.02 24.63
C ALA A 88 -2.63 -0.73 23.65
N LEU A 89 -2.65 -2.07 23.72
CA LEU A 89 -3.43 -2.96 22.88
C LEU A 89 -4.71 -3.40 23.60
N LYS A 90 -5.86 -3.23 22.94
CA LYS A 90 -7.19 -3.70 23.40
C LYS A 90 -7.81 -4.78 22.50
N TRP A 91 -7.05 -5.27 21.52
CA TRP A 91 -7.49 -6.32 20.60
C TRP A 91 -7.67 -7.66 21.33
N LEU A 92 -8.86 -8.23 21.20
CA LEU A 92 -9.26 -9.50 21.84
C LEU A 92 -9.21 -10.71 20.89
N GLY A 93 -8.72 -10.53 19.66
CA GLY A 93 -8.61 -11.63 18.70
C GLY A 93 -7.42 -12.54 19.00
N GLU A 94 -7.42 -13.71 18.33
CA GLU A 94 -6.32 -14.67 18.42
C GLU A 94 -5.56 -14.75 17.10
N LEU A 95 -4.24 -14.72 17.17
CA LEU A 95 -3.38 -15.01 16.03
C LEU A 95 -3.37 -16.51 15.76
N THR A 96 -3.38 -16.90 14.50
CA THR A 96 -3.05 -18.29 14.13
C THR A 96 -1.62 -18.63 14.60
N PRO A 97 -1.28 -19.91 14.84
CA PRO A 97 0.07 -20.29 15.28
C PRO A 97 1.19 -19.76 14.38
N TYR A 98 0.97 -19.74 13.05
CA TYR A 98 1.94 -19.20 12.09
C TYR A 98 2.06 -17.67 12.14
N GLN A 99 0.96 -16.96 12.40
CA GLN A 99 1.00 -15.50 12.60
C GLN A 99 1.67 -15.16 13.92
N ALA A 100 1.39 -15.92 14.99
CA ALA A 100 2.02 -15.76 16.29
C ALA A 100 3.54 -15.95 16.19
N GLU A 101 4.00 -16.99 15.50
CA GLU A 101 5.43 -17.23 15.24
C GLU A 101 6.11 -16.02 14.55
N VAL A 102 5.48 -15.47 13.52
CA VAL A 102 6.00 -14.27 12.84
C VAL A 102 5.97 -13.05 13.75
N SER A 103 4.88 -12.86 14.50
CA SER A 103 4.73 -11.75 15.45
C SER A 103 5.80 -11.78 16.56
N GLU A 104 6.15 -12.96 17.06
CA GLU A 104 7.24 -13.12 18.05
C GLU A 104 8.60 -12.82 17.43
N LYS A 105 8.87 -13.39 16.25
CA LYS A 105 10.13 -13.15 15.54
C LYS A 105 10.36 -11.67 15.23
N LEU A 106 9.32 -10.93 14.86
CA LEU A 106 9.40 -9.49 14.64
C LEU A 106 9.85 -8.74 15.90
N LEU A 107 9.30 -9.11 17.05
CA LEU A 107 9.69 -8.52 18.33
C LEU A 107 11.14 -8.87 18.68
N GLU A 108 11.54 -10.13 18.52
CA GLU A 108 12.92 -10.56 18.77
C GLU A 108 13.93 -9.83 17.87
N THR A 109 13.65 -9.72 16.57
CA THR A 109 14.52 -9.04 15.60
C THR A 109 14.64 -7.55 15.92
N TYR A 110 13.54 -6.90 16.32
CA TYR A 110 13.56 -5.52 16.80
C TYR A 110 14.44 -5.34 18.04
N GLN A 111 14.30 -6.24 19.02
CA GLN A 111 15.13 -6.21 20.24
C GLN A 111 16.61 -6.45 19.93
N LYS A 112 16.92 -7.30 18.95
CA LYS A 112 18.28 -7.51 18.39
C LYS A 112 18.79 -6.34 17.55
N GLN A 113 18.05 -5.24 17.47
CA GLN A 113 18.42 -4.02 16.76
C GLN A 113 18.60 -4.25 15.24
N LYS A 114 17.76 -5.10 14.65
CA LYS A 114 17.75 -5.40 13.21
C LYS A 114 16.42 -5.01 12.57
N ASP A 115 16.48 -4.77 11.26
CA ASP A 115 15.32 -4.45 10.44
C ASP A 115 14.69 -5.73 9.86
N SER A 116 13.38 -5.71 9.64
CA SER A 116 12.61 -6.89 9.22
C SER A 116 11.92 -6.71 7.87
N LEU A 117 11.83 -7.80 7.11
CA LEU A 117 10.97 -7.94 5.93
C LEU A 117 9.95 -9.04 6.16
N VAL A 118 8.67 -8.70 6.22
CA VAL A 118 7.57 -9.66 6.23
C VAL A 118 7.08 -9.88 4.81
N HIS A 119 7.37 -11.05 4.26
CA HIS A 119 6.79 -11.50 3.01
C HIS A 119 5.62 -12.45 3.30
N ALA A 120 4.41 -11.91 3.26
CA ALA A 120 3.18 -12.61 3.61
C ALA A 120 2.14 -12.55 2.50
N VAL A 121 1.52 -13.69 2.17
CA VAL A 121 0.53 -13.76 1.09
C VAL A 121 -0.69 -12.86 1.34
N THR A 122 -1.41 -12.51 0.27
CA THR A 122 -2.65 -11.73 0.39
C THR A 122 -3.67 -12.46 1.26
N GLY A 123 -4.24 -11.77 2.25
CA GLY A 123 -5.14 -12.40 3.23
C GLY A 123 -4.42 -13.23 4.30
N ALA A 124 -3.14 -12.99 4.58
CA ALA A 124 -2.43 -13.62 5.69
C ALA A 124 -2.61 -12.91 7.05
N GLY A 125 -3.36 -11.80 7.12
CA GLY A 125 -3.50 -11.00 8.34
C GLY A 125 -2.22 -10.26 8.73
N LYS A 126 -1.64 -9.51 7.78
CA LYS A 126 -0.40 -8.74 7.99
C LYS A 126 -0.51 -7.71 9.12
N THR A 127 -1.68 -7.12 9.26
CA THR A 127 -1.96 -6.06 10.21
C THR A 127 -1.93 -6.60 11.64
N GLU A 128 -2.58 -7.72 11.90
CA GLU A 128 -2.65 -8.32 13.24
C GLU A 128 -1.27 -8.83 13.69
N MET A 129 -0.41 -9.29 12.76
CA MET A 129 0.97 -9.71 13.07
C MET A 129 1.87 -8.61 13.63
N ILE A 130 1.60 -7.33 13.33
CA ILE A 130 2.41 -6.23 13.84
C ILE A 130 1.90 -5.68 15.18
N TYR A 131 0.74 -6.12 15.66
CA TYR A 131 0.12 -5.53 16.86
C TYR A 131 1.02 -5.67 18.09
N LYS A 132 1.64 -6.84 18.28
CA LYS A 132 2.52 -7.09 19.42
C LYS A 132 3.70 -6.12 19.47
N ILE A 133 4.39 -5.93 18.35
CA ILE A 133 5.56 -5.05 18.27
C ILE A 133 5.16 -3.58 18.35
N VAL A 134 4.03 -3.18 17.74
CA VAL A 134 3.51 -1.81 17.87
C VAL A 134 3.18 -1.51 19.34
N ALA A 135 2.47 -2.41 20.03
CA ALA A 135 2.17 -2.27 21.45
C ALA A 135 3.44 -2.16 22.28
N TYR A 136 4.42 -3.06 22.08
CA TYR A 136 5.69 -3.04 22.80
C TYR A 136 6.44 -1.70 22.67
N VAL A 137 6.52 -1.13 21.47
CA VAL A 137 7.22 0.13 21.23
C VAL A 137 6.48 1.31 21.88
N LEU A 138 5.16 1.35 21.76
CA LEU A 138 4.31 2.36 22.40
C LEU A 138 4.43 2.28 23.93
N GLU A 139 4.31 1.09 24.50
CA GLU A 139 4.45 0.83 25.94
C GLU A 139 5.86 1.17 26.48
N SER A 140 6.87 1.12 25.61
CA SER A 140 8.23 1.61 25.88
C SER A 140 8.37 3.13 25.72
N LYS A 141 7.26 3.88 25.62
CA LYS A 141 7.17 5.33 25.38
C LYS A 141 7.74 5.82 24.05
N GLY A 142 7.90 4.91 23.09
CA GLY A 142 8.35 5.21 21.73
C GLY A 142 7.21 5.63 20.81
N ASN A 143 7.57 6.19 19.66
CA ASN A 143 6.62 6.59 18.62
C ASN A 143 6.70 5.63 17.43
N VAL A 144 5.55 5.32 16.82
CA VAL A 144 5.42 4.38 15.72
C VAL A 144 4.79 5.07 14.51
N ALA A 145 5.37 4.86 13.33
CA ALA A 145 4.76 5.23 12.06
C ALA A 145 4.38 3.98 11.26
N ILE A 146 3.17 3.94 10.71
CA ILE A 146 2.71 2.96 9.74
C ILE A 146 2.40 3.70 8.44
N ALA A 147 3.25 3.51 7.44
CA ALA A 147 3.16 4.19 6.17
C ALA A 147 2.70 3.28 5.05
N SER A 148 1.87 3.79 4.14
CA SER A 148 1.49 3.08 2.91
C SER A 148 1.46 4.05 1.71
N PRO A 149 1.79 3.63 0.49
CA PRO A 149 1.69 4.49 -0.69
C PRO A 149 0.24 4.87 -1.06
N ARG A 150 -0.77 4.16 -0.54
CA ARG A 150 -2.18 4.34 -0.91
C ARG A 150 -3.00 4.93 0.24
N VAL A 151 -3.77 5.98 -0.04
CA VAL A 151 -4.67 6.62 0.93
C VAL A 151 -5.73 5.64 1.47
N ASP A 152 -6.30 4.82 0.59
CA ASP A 152 -7.37 3.87 0.95
C ASP A 152 -6.87 2.83 1.96
N VAL A 153 -5.62 2.37 1.83
CA VAL A 153 -4.96 1.48 2.80
C VAL A 153 -4.77 2.20 4.13
N CYS A 154 -4.32 3.45 4.13
CA CYS A 154 -4.13 4.23 5.36
C CYS A 154 -5.46 4.43 6.10
N ARG A 155 -6.55 4.72 5.39
CA ARG A 155 -7.90 4.85 5.96
C ARG A 155 -8.41 3.54 6.56
N GLU A 156 -8.23 2.42 5.85
CA GLU A 156 -8.60 1.09 6.38
C GLU A 156 -7.79 0.73 7.63
N LEU A 157 -6.47 0.98 7.62
CA LEU A 157 -5.60 0.75 8.78
C LEU A 157 -5.97 1.64 9.96
N PHE A 158 -6.30 2.91 9.72
CA PHE A 158 -6.71 3.85 10.77
C PHE A 158 -7.94 3.38 11.53
N LEU A 159 -9.00 3.00 10.82
CA LEU A 159 -10.22 2.50 11.46
C LEU A 159 -9.96 1.23 12.28
N ARG A 160 -9.11 0.33 11.76
CA ARG A 160 -8.72 -0.90 12.48
C ARG A 160 -7.90 -0.61 13.73
N MET A 161 -6.86 0.22 13.61
CA MET A 161 -5.97 0.54 14.73
C MET A 161 -6.71 1.35 15.81
N GLN A 162 -7.60 2.26 15.44
CA GLN A 162 -8.42 3.00 16.40
C GLN A 162 -9.35 2.07 17.21
N ARG A 163 -9.87 1.02 16.57
CA ARG A 163 -10.64 -0.04 17.23
C ARG A 163 -9.78 -0.94 18.13
N ASP A 164 -8.50 -1.12 17.81
CA ASP A 164 -7.65 -2.16 18.43
C ASP A 164 -6.59 -1.61 19.40
N PHE A 165 -6.37 -0.29 19.43
CA PHE A 165 -5.42 0.41 20.34
C PHE A 165 -6.12 1.49 21.18
N THR A 166 -5.58 1.77 22.36
CA THR A 166 -6.08 2.79 23.31
C THR A 166 -5.46 4.17 23.09
N CYS A 167 -4.25 4.23 22.51
CA CYS A 167 -3.51 5.46 22.28
C CYS A 167 -4.16 6.37 21.22
N SER A 168 -3.82 7.66 21.24
CA SER A 168 -4.20 8.58 20.16
C SER A 168 -3.46 8.22 18.87
N ILE A 169 -4.15 8.38 17.73
CA ILE A 169 -3.65 8.01 16.41
C ILE A 169 -3.90 9.15 15.45
N SER A 170 -2.87 9.61 14.72
CA SER A 170 -3.07 10.56 13.61
C SER A 170 -3.17 9.82 12.28
N LEU A 171 -4.14 10.18 11.44
CA LEU A 171 -4.20 9.78 10.04
C LEU A 171 -3.71 10.93 9.16
N LEU A 172 -2.63 10.74 8.41
CA LEU A 172 -2.01 11.77 7.58
C LEU A 172 -2.08 11.43 6.09
N HIS A 173 -2.79 12.25 5.31
CA HIS A 173 -2.78 12.26 3.85
C HIS A 173 -2.97 13.71 3.33
N ALA A 174 -3.13 13.90 2.01
CA ALA A 174 -3.19 15.25 1.43
C ALA A 174 -4.38 16.11 1.88
N GLU A 175 -5.45 15.48 2.36
CA GLU A 175 -6.75 16.09 2.72
C GLU A 175 -7.13 15.76 4.17
N SER A 176 -6.18 15.29 4.98
CA SER A 176 -6.43 14.97 6.39
C SER A 176 -6.21 16.17 7.27
N GLU A 177 -6.66 16.06 8.51
CA GLU A 177 -6.26 16.98 9.57
C GLU A 177 -4.74 17.00 9.76
N PRO A 178 -4.18 18.12 10.28
CA PRO A 178 -2.77 18.21 10.65
C PRO A 178 -2.38 17.20 11.73
N TYR A 179 -1.07 16.94 11.84
CA TYR A 179 -0.53 16.13 12.94
C TYR A 179 -0.82 16.77 14.29
N ASP A 180 -1.26 15.97 15.25
CA ASP A 180 -1.71 16.39 16.58
C ASP A 180 -0.76 15.96 17.71
N GLY A 181 0.43 15.43 17.38
CA GLY A 181 1.37 14.93 18.38
C GLY A 181 1.07 13.51 18.85
N SER A 182 0.25 12.74 18.15
CA SER A 182 -0.03 11.34 18.52
C SER A 182 1.21 10.43 18.41
N PRO A 183 1.36 9.44 19.32
CA PRO A 183 2.47 8.49 19.31
C PRO A 183 2.40 7.48 18.15
N LEU A 184 1.19 7.14 17.70
CA LEU A 184 0.96 6.26 16.57
C LEU A 184 0.49 7.10 15.38
N VAL A 185 1.24 7.05 14.28
CA VAL A 185 0.93 7.80 13.06
C VAL A 185 0.68 6.82 11.93
N ILE A 186 -0.44 6.98 11.23
CA ILE A 186 -0.75 6.24 10.01
C ILE A 186 -0.77 7.23 8.87
N ALA A 187 0.08 7.03 7.87
CA ALA A 187 0.34 8.09 6.90
C ALA A 187 0.57 7.57 5.50
N THR A 188 0.31 8.40 4.49
CA THR A 188 0.89 8.13 3.18
C THR A 188 2.40 8.31 3.23
N THR A 189 3.15 7.51 2.46
CA THR A 189 4.63 7.55 2.46
C THR A 189 5.20 8.96 2.21
N HIS A 190 4.50 9.80 1.45
CA HIS A 190 4.90 11.19 1.20
C HIS A 190 4.82 12.08 2.45
N GLN A 191 3.89 11.80 3.37
CA GLN A 191 3.74 12.60 4.59
C GLN A 191 4.92 12.42 5.56
N LEU A 192 5.69 11.33 5.43
CA LEU A 192 6.91 11.12 6.21
C LEU A 192 7.98 12.19 5.94
N LEU A 193 7.93 12.90 4.79
CA LEU A 193 8.79 14.05 4.50
C LEU A 193 8.63 15.20 5.51
N LYS A 194 7.53 15.24 6.25
CA LYS A 194 7.26 16.23 7.31
C LYS A 194 7.92 15.86 8.64
N PHE A 195 8.51 14.67 8.78
CA PHE A 195 9.09 14.17 10.02
C PHE A 195 10.61 14.04 9.92
N TYR A 196 11.27 14.25 11.05
CA TYR A 196 12.72 14.08 11.21
C TYR A 196 13.00 13.41 12.55
N GLN A 197 13.61 12.23 12.50
CA GLN A 197 14.00 11.42 13.66
C GLN A 197 12.91 11.32 14.74
N ASN A 198 11.67 11.05 14.35
CA ASN A 198 10.54 10.99 15.28
C ASN A 198 10.21 9.58 15.76
N PHE A 199 10.37 8.59 14.88
CA PHE A 199 9.80 7.26 15.09
C PHE A 199 10.87 6.24 15.49
N ASP A 200 10.59 5.50 16.57
CA ASP A 200 11.39 4.36 17.04
C ASP A 200 11.11 3.11 16.17
N LEU A 201 9.92 3.04 15.57
CA LEU A 201 9.55 2.01 14.62
C LEU A 201 8.84 2.63 13.41
N VAL A 202 9.34 2.33 12.21
CA VAL A 202 8.66 2.69 10.95
C VAL A 202 8.28 1.42 10.21
N ILE A 203 6.97 1.18 10.10
CA ILE A 203 6.39 0.09 9.34
C ILE A 203 5.95 0.62 8.00
N VAL A 204 6.42 0.06 6.89
CA VAL A 204 5.93 0.42 5.56
C VAL A 204 5.17 -0.77 4.98
N ASP A 205 3.86 -0.60 4.77
CA ASP A 205 3.04 -1.58 4.07
C ASP A 205 2.99 -1.28 2.58
N GLU A 206 2.84 -2.35 1.79
CA GLU A 206 2.82 -2.29 0.33
C GLU A 206 4.10 -1.67 -0.26
N VAL A 207 5.27 -2.02 0.28
CA VAL A 207 6.57 -1.56 -0.24
C VAL A 207 6.84 -1.97 -1.69
N ASP A 208 6.05 -2.90 -2.22
CA ASP A 208 6.05 -3.36 -3.60
C ASP A 208 5.09 -2.58 -4.52
N ALA A 209 4.39 -1.57 -4.00
CA ALA A 209 3.47 -0.74 -4.77
C ALA A 209 4.10 0.58 -5.26
N PHE A 210 3.66 1.02 -6.44
CA PHE A 210 3.86 2.39 -6.90
C PHE A 210 3.06 3.38 -6.01
N PRO A 211 3.58 4.58 -5.72
CA PRO A 211 4.85 5.16 -6.17
C PRO A 211 6.06 4.87 -5.28
N PHE A 212 5.95 4.00 -4.29
CA PHE A 212 7.06 3.75 -3.35
C PHE A 212 8.22 2.98 -3.98
N VAL A 213 7.92 1.91 -4.73
CA VAL A 213 8.94 1.10 -5.39
C VAL A 213 9.81 1.95 -6.31
N GLY A 214 11.13 1.88 -6.10
CA GLY A 214 12.12 2.56 -6.94
C GLY A 214 12.17 4.08 -6.76
N ASN A 215 11.44 4.64 -5.80
CA ASN A 215 11.40 6.08 -5.59
C ASN A 215 12.37 6.50 -4.48
N VAL A 216 13.48 7.13 -4.88
CA VAL A 216 14.54 7.60 -3.97
C VAL A 216 14.00 8.56 -2.91
N MET A 217 13.13 9.50 -3.29
CA MET A 217 12.56 10.48 -2.38
C MET A 217 11.76 9.81 -1.25
N LEU A 218 10.96 8.80 -1.58
CA LEU A 218 10.12 8.12 -0.58
C LEU A 218 10.92 7.19 0.34
N ASN A 219 11.99 6.58 -0.18
CA ASN A 219 12.93 5.85 0.67
C ASN A 219 13.64 6.81 1.64
N HIS A 220 14.09 7.97 1.15
CA HIS A 220 14.65 9.04 2.01
C HIS A 220 13.65 9.54 3.05
N ALA A 221 12.37 9.71 2.68
CA ALA A 221 11.33 10.13 3.62
C ALA A 221 11.16 9.15 4.79
N VAL A 222 11.16 7.84 4.49
CA VAL A 222 11.12 6.77 5.49
C VAL A 222 12.37 6.81 6.37
N GLU A 223 13.53 6.99 5.77
CA GLU A 223 14.81 7.02 6.48
C GLU A 223 14.94 8.20 7.43
N GLN A 224 14.64 9.39 6.93
CA GLN A 224 14.69 10.63 7.69
C GLN A 224 13.70 10.64 8.86
N ALA A 225 12.50 10.09 8.69
CA ALA A 225 11.47 10.08 9.71
C ALA A 225 11.82 9.16 10.90
N LYS A 226 12.64 8.12 10.66
CA LYS A 226 13.10 7.19 11.69
C LYS A 226 14.20 7.81 12.54
N LYS A 227 14.18 7.55 13.85
CA LYS A 227 15.32 7.82 14.74
C LYS A 227 16.53 6.99 14.33
N GLU A 228 17.73 7.43 14.68
CA GLU A 228 18.97 6.67 14.39
C GLU A 228 18.93 5.26 14.98
N THR A 229 18.45 5.14 16.22
CA THR A 229 18.28 3.86 16.93
C THR A 229 17.02 3.08 16.55
N GLY A 230 16.10 3.69 15.80
CA GLY A 230 14.85 3.05 15.41
C GLY A 230 15.02 1.91 14.39
N ARG A 231 13.95 1.17 14.13
CA ARG A 231 13.95 0.03 13.19
C ARG A 231 12.88 0.14 12.11
N TYR A 232 13.08 -0.59 11.01
CA TYR A 232 12.10 -0.75 9.94
C TYR A 232 11.41 -2.12 9.98
N ILE A 233 10.13 -2.12 9.61
CA ILE A 233 9.44 -3.34 9.19
C ILE A 233 8.82 -3.10 7.82
N TYR A 234 9.28 -3.83 6.82
CA TYR A 234 8.70 -3.80 5.48
C TYR A 234 7.68 -4.93 5.33
N LEU A 235 6.44 -4.59 5.00
CA LEU A 235 5.37 -5.55 4.75
C LEU A 235 5.06 -5.62 3.25
N THR A 236 5.10 -6.83 2.69
CA THR A 236 4.78 -7.04 1.28
C THR A 236 4.14 -8.39 1.02
N ALA A 237 3.31 -8.45 -0.03
CA ALA A 237 2.83 -9.73 -0.56
C ALA A 237 3.69 -10.27 -1.71
N THR A 238 4.61 -9.46 -2.23
CA THR A 238 5.53 -9.86 -3.30
C THR A 238 6.94 -9.33 -3.02
N SER A 239 7.96 -10.13 -3.32
CA SER A 239 9.33 -9.67 -3.14
C SER A 239 9.86 -8.95 -4.37
N THR A 240 10.46 -7.78 -4.15
CA THR A 240 11.19 -7.04 -5.18
C THR A 240 12.66 -7.47 -5.17
N ILE A 241 13.36 -7.27 -6.30
CA ILE A 241 14.78 -7.63 -6.43
C ILE A 241 15.63 -6.89 -5.39
N SER A 242 15.36 -5.59 -5.18
CA SER A 242 16.07 -4.78 -4.19
C SER A 242 15.86 -5.29 -2.75
N LEU A 243 14.64 -5.71 -2.38
CA LEU A 243 14.37 -6.26 -1.05
C LEU A 243 15.06 -7.62 -0.85
N GLU A 244 15.05 -8.49 -1.85
CA GLU A 244 15.76 -9.77 -1.78
C GLU A 244 17.28 -9.58 -1.67
N GLU A 245 17.83 -8.56 -2.34
CA GLU A 245 19.24 -8.22 -2.24
C GLU A 245 19.62 -7.71 -0.84
N GLN A 246 18.79 -6.84 -0.23
CA GLN A 246 19.01 -6.40 1.16
C GLN A 246 18.95 -7.56 2.16
N VAL A 247 18.05 -8.53 1.95
CA VAL A 247 18.03 -9.76 2.75
C VAL A 247 19.31 -10.57 2.55
N ARG A 248 19.74 -10.76 1.30
CA ARG A 248 20.97 -11.51 0.98
C ARG A 248 22.22 -10.88 1.60
N LEU A 249 22.27 -9.55 1.64
CA LEU A 249 23.36 -8.79 2.25
C LEU A 249 23.28 -8.74 3.78
N GLY A 250 22.23 -9.31 4.39
CA GLY A 250 22.05 -9.35 5.84
C GLY A 250 21.51 -8.05 6.46
N ALA A 251 21.13 -7.07 5.63
CA ALA A 251 20.55 -5.81 6.10
C ALA A 251 19.10 -5.98 6.61
N LEU A 252 18.35 -6.94 6.03
CA LEU A 252 16.97 -7.26 6.45
C LEU A 252 16.86 -8.72 6.88
N GLU A 253 16.24 -8.95 8.03
CA GLU A 253 15.82 -10.29 8.45
C GLU A 253 14.45 -10.63 7.85
N LYS A 254 14.37 -11.73 7.11
CA LYS A 254 13.17 -12.08 6.35
C LYS A 254 12.29 -13.07 7.10
N HIS A 255 11.04 -12.69 7.33
CA HIS A 255 10.00 -13.53 7.90
C HIS A 255 8.95 -13.86 6.82
N HIS A 256 8.60 -15.13 6.69
CA HIS A 256 7.75 -15.62 5.63
C HIS A 256 6.42 -16.17 6.17
N LEU A 257 5.30 -15.76 5.56
CA LEU A 257 3.99 -16.34 5.83
C LEU A 257 3.26 -16.69 4.52
N ALA A 258 3.33 -17.97 4.16
CA ALA A 258 2.80 -18.49 2.90
C ALA A 258 1.32 -18.94 2.97
N ARG A 259 0.67 -18.80 4.13
CA ARG A 259 -0.71 -19.24 4.37
C ARG A 259 -1.64 -18.06 4.62
N ARG A 260 -2.88 -18.17 4.18
CA ARG A 260 -3.97 -17.27 4.58
C ARG A 260 -4.38 -17.56 6.02
N PHE A 261 -4.98 -16.58 6.70
CA PHE A 261 -5.41 -16.75 8.09
C PHE A 261 -6.42 -17.89 8.28
N HIS A 262 -7.24 -18.18 7.27
CA HIS A 262 -8.19 -19.30 7.27
C HIS A 262 -7.59 -20.62 6.73
N GLY A 263 -6.28 -20.68 6.46
CA GLY A 263 -5.58 -21.92 6.11
C GLY A 263 -5.84 -22.51 4.71
N ASN A 264 -6.44 -21.76 3.77
CA ASN A 264 -6.68 -22.24 2.39
C ASN A 264 -5.66 -21.64 1.40
N PRO A 265 -5.37 -22.32 0.26
CA PRO A 265 -4.40 -21.85 -0.73
C PRO A 265 -4.87 -20.59 -1.47
N LEU A 266 -3.91 -19.91 -2.10
CA LEU A 266 -4.19 -18.87 -3.09
C LEU A 266 -4.81 -19.50 -4.35
N VAL A 267 -5.82 -18.84 -4.91
CA VAL A 267 -6.46 -19.28 -6.16
C VAL A 267 -5.51 -19.08 -7.35
N LEU A 268 -5.31 -20.14 -8.14
CA LEU A 268 -4.49 -20.06 -9.35
C LEU A 268 -5.26 -19.41 -10.51
N PRO A 269 -4.65 -18.47 -11.26
CA PRO A 269 -5.30 -17.85 -12.40
C PRO A 269 -5.46 -18.83 -13.56
N LYS A 270 -6.66 -18.90 -14.13
CA LYS A 270 -6.96 -19.62 -15.39
C LYS A 270 -6.85 -18.65 -16.56
N PHE A 271 -6.09 -19.04 -17.58
CA PHE A 271 -5.83 -18.18 -18.74
C PHE A 271 -6.84 -18.46 -19.84
N PHE A 272 -7.45 -17.40 -20.37
CA PHE A 272 -8.42 -17.48 -21.45
C PHE A 272 -8.03 -16.52 -22.58
N TRP A 273 -8.02 -17.03 -23.81
CA TRP A 273 -7.93 -16.17 -24.97
C TRP A 273 -9.20 -15.32 -25.07
N GLN A 274 -9.02 -14.00 -25.13
CA GLN A 274 -10.13 -13.05 -25.05
C GLN A 274 -10.70 -12.63 -26.41
N GLY A 275 -10.00 -12.93 -27.50
CA GLY A 275 -10.29 -12.35 -28.82
C GLY A 275 -9.66 -10.97 -29.02
N ARG A 276 -9.88 -10.38 -30.20
CA ARG A 276 -9.39 -9.02 -30.52
C ARG A 276 -10.31 -7.99 -29.85
N LEU A 277 -10.05 -7.67 -28.58
CA LEU A 277 -10.95 -6.89 -27.74
C LEU A 277 -11.09 -5.46 -28.25
N GLN A 278 -9.97 -4.78 -28.50
CA GLN A 278 -9.98 -3.40 -29.00
C GLN A 278 -10.75 -3.26 -30.31
N LYS A 279 -10.50 -4.15 -31.28
CA LYS A 279 -11.22 -4.17 -32.56
C LYS A 279 -12.72 -4.39 -32.39
N SER A 280 -13.12 -5.20 -31.42
CA SER A 280 -14.54 -5.46 -31.14
C SER A 280 -15.19 -4.24 -30.49
N LEU A 281 -14.52 -3.61 -29.52
CA LEU A 281 -15.00 -2.40 -28.86
C LEU A 281 -15.18 -1.25 -29.86
N MET A 282 -14.28 -1.09 -30.84
CA MET A 282 -14.44 -0.09 -31.91
C MET A 282 -15.72 -0.30 -32.74
N ARG A 283 -16.20 -1.53 -32.84
CA ARG A 283 -17.45 -1.90 -33.55
C ARG A 283 -18.67 -1.93 -32.63
N GLY A 284 -18.55 -1.46 -31.38
CA GLY A 284 -19.62 -1.49 -30.39
C GLY A 284 -20.01 -2.90 -29.94
N LYS A 285 -19.12 -3.89 -30.06
CA LYS A 285 -19.37 -5.30 -29.72
C LYS A 285 -18.32 -5.82 -28.74
N LEU A 286 -18.60 -6.95 -28.10
CA LEU A 286 -17.64 -7.68 -27.28
C LEU A 286 -17.22 -9.00 -27.94
N PRO A 287 -15.97 -9.46 -27.75
CA PRO A 287 -15.55 -10.77 -28.23
C PRO A 287 -16.39 -11.90 -27.62
N ARG A 288 -16.81 -12.86 -28.46
CA ARG A 288 -17.62 -14.01 -28.03
C ARG A 288 -17.00 -14.82 -26.87
N PRO A 289 -15.68 -15.12 -26.84
CA PRO A 289 -15.08 -15.87 -25.73
C PRO A 289 -15.22 -15.17 -24.38
N LEU A 290 -15.02 -13.85 -24.36
CA LEU A 290 -15.15 -13.04 -23.14
C LEU A 290 -16.59 -13.00 -22.64
N VAL A 291 -17.55 -12.70 -23.53
CA VAL A 291 -18.99 -12.67 -23.18
C VAL A 291 -19.46 -14.03 -22.68
N TYR A 292 -19.02 -15.12 -23.31
CA TYR A 292 -19.37 -16.47 -22.88
C TYR A 292 -18.94 -16.75 -21.44
N GLN A 293 -17.70 -16.42 -21.07
CA GLN A 293 -17.22 -16.63 -19.71
C GLN A 293 -17.92 -15.74 -18.68
N ILE A 294 -18.23 -14.49 -19.03
CA ILE A 294 -19.01 -13.59 -18.16
C ILE A 294 -20.40 -14.16 -17.94
N LYS A 295 -21.14 -14.50 -19.00
CA LYS A 295 -22.48 -15.12 -18.90
C LYS A 295 -22.45 -16.42 -18.08
N LYS A 296 -21.42 -17.24 -18.25
CA LYS A 296 -21.21 -18.45 -17.46
C LYS A 296 -20.97 -18.13 -15.98
N GLN A 297 -20.24 -17.06 -15.67
CA GLN A 297 -20.04 -16.61 -14.30
C GLN A 297 -21.32 -16.06 -13.68
N ARG A 298 -22.12 -15.29 -14.43
CA ARG A 298 -23.37 -14.71 -13.94
C ARG A 298 -24.38 -15.73 -13.42
N LYS A 299 -24.34 -16.98 -13.92
CA LYS A 299 -25.18 -18.08 -13.40
C LYS A 299 -25.04 -18.30 -11.89
N SER A 300 -23.87 -18.01 -11.30
CA SER A 300 -23.66 -18.18 -9.86
C SER A 300 -24.06 -16.95 -9.03
N LYS A 301 -24.45 -15.83 -9.65
CA LYS A 301 -24.84 -14.54 -9.03
C LYS A 301 -23.83 -13.90 -8.05
N ILE A 302 -22.67 -14.52 -7.91
CA ILE A 302 -21.53 -14.02 -7.16
C ILE A 302 -21.07 -12.67 -7.73
N PRO A 303 -20.79 -11.67 -6.88
CA PRO A 303 -20.26 -10.38 -7.34
C PRO A 303 -18.99 -10.56 -8.17
N LEU A 304 -18.94 -9.89 -9.33
CA LEU A 304 -17.86 -10.00 -10.30
C LEU A 304 -17.09 -8.69 -10.41
N LEU A 305 -15.80 -8.74 -10.09
CA LEU A 305 -14.89 -7.60 -10.26
C LEU A 305 -14.06 -7.80 -11.55
N ILE A 306 -14.11 -6.82 -12.46
CA ILE A 306 -13.42 -6.88 -13.76
C ILE A 306 -12.38 -5.77 -13.87
N PHE A 307 -11.12 -6.14 -14.04
CA PHE A 307 -10.01 -5.20 -14.18
C PHE A 307 -9.67 -4.90 -15.64
N PHE A 308 -9.42 -3.62 -15.93
CA PHE A 308 -8.89 -3.12 -17.20
C PHE A 308 -7.64 -2.25 -16.98
N PRO A 309 -6.66 -2.28 -17.91
CA PRO A 309 -5.43 -1.51 -17.75
C PRO A 309 -5.63 0.00 -18.02
N ASN A 310 -6.69 0.36 -18.75
CA ASN A 310 -6.95 1.73 -19.20
C ASN A 310 -8.39 2.14 -18.91
N ILE A 311 -8.57 3.39 -18.48
CA ILE A 311 -9.86 3.96 -18.09
C ILE A 311 -10.87 3.92 -19.25
N ALA A 312 -10.50 4.48 -20.42
CA ALA A 312 -11.40 4.60 -21.56
C ALA A 312 -11.84 3.23 -22.11
N ILE A 313 -10.96 2.23 -22.07
CA ILE A 313 -11.30 0.86 -22.49
C ILE A 313 -12.28 0.22 -21.50
N GLY A 314 -12.04 0.33 -20.20
CA GLY A 314 -12.89 -0.23 -19.15
C GLY A 314 -14.29 0.41 -19.15
N GLU A 315 -14.36 1.73 -19.29
CA GLU A 315 -15.62 2.48 -19.38
C GLU A 315 -16.42 2.05 -20.62
N LYS A 316 -15.79 2.07 -21.80
CA LYS A 316 -16.44 1.63 -23.05
C LYS A 316 -16.90 0.18 -22.99
N PHE A 317 -16.10 -0.69 -22.38
CA PHE A 317 -16.46 -2.08 -22.17
C PHE A 317 -17.72 -2.20 -21.30
N THR A 318 -17.79 -1.45 -20.20
CA THR A 318 -18.93 -1.45 -19.27
C THR A 318 -20.23 -1.05 -19.97
N SER A 319 -20.21 0.05 -20.72
CA SER A 319 -21.39 0.53 -21.46
C SER A 319 -21.87 -0.46 -22.52
N ILE A 320 -20.96 -1.20 -23.14
CA ILE A 320 -21.33 -2.25 -24.10
C ILE A 320 -21.83 -3.50 -23.36
N LEU A 321 -21.20 -3.90 -22.25
CA LEU A 321 -21.58 -5.09 -21.48
C LEU A 321 -23.00 -4.97 -20.92
N GLN A 322 -23.43 -3.77 -20.48
CA GLN A 322 -24.80 -3.51 -20.04
C GLN A 322 -25.84 -3.94 -21.10
N LYS A 323 -25.54 -3.74 -22.39
CA LYS A 323 -26.45 -4.15 -23.49
C LYS A 323 -26.54 -5.67 -23.63
N TYR A 324 -25.52 -6.41 -23.23
CA TYR A 324 -25.51 -7.89 -23.26
C TYR A 324 -26.16 -8.52 -22.03
N LEU A 325 -26.28 -7.75 -20.94
CA LEU A 325 -26.76 -8.16 -19.62
C LEU A 325 -27.64 -7.05 -19.01
N PRO A 326 -28.83 -6.77 -19.60
CA PRO A 326 -29.65 -5.62 -19.20
C PRO A 326 -30.13 -5.69 -17.75
N ASP A 327 -30.33 -6.90 -17.22
CA ASP A 327 -30.85 -7.12 -15.86
C ASP A 327 -29.77 -7.04 -14.76
N GLU A 328 -28.50 -6.92 -15.14
CA GLU A 328 -27.39 -6.85 -14.18
C GLU A 328 -27.12 -5.40 -13.79
N LYS A 329 -27.03 -5.15 -12.47
CA LYS A 329 -26.59 -3.86 -11.94
C LYS A 329 -25.07 -3.79 -12.00
N MET A 330 -24.52 -2.90 -12.83
CA MET A 330 -23.08 -2.73 -12.96
C MET A 330 -22.64 -1.27 -12.99
N ALA A 331 -21.41 -1.02 -12.55
CA ALA A 331 -20.80 0.29 -12.54
C ALA A 331 -19.33 0.23 -13.00
N PHE A 332 -18.76 1.41 -13.29
CA PHE A 332 -17.35 1.58 -13.61
C PHE A 332 -16.69 2.55 -12.62
N VAL A 333 -15.52 2.17 -12.09
CA VAL A 333 -14.73 2.99 -11.16
C VAL A 333 -13.30 3.16 -11.65
N SER A 334 -12.78 4.38 -11.56
CA SER A 334 -11.39 4.70 -11.87
C SER A 334 -10.83 5.77 -10.93
N SER A 335 -9.57 6.15 -11.13
CA SER A 335 -8.96 7.28 -10.41
C SER A 335 -9.59 8.64 -10.74
N LYS A 336 -10.45 8.73 -11.77
CA LYS A 336 -11.19 9.95 -12.13
C LYS A 336 -12.63 9.98 -11.59
N SER A 337 -13.06 8.92 -10.91
CA SER A 337 -14.42 8.83 -10.39
C SER A 337 -14.54 9.60 -9.08
N GLU A 338 -15.39 10.64 -9.04
CA GLU A 338 -15.64 11.45 -7.84
C GLU A 338 -16.39 10.63 -6.77
N GLU A 339 -17.44 9.91 -7.15
CA GLU A 339 -18.25 9.06 -6.25
C GLU A 339 -17.68 7.63 -6.06
N ARG A 340 -16.35 7.50 -6.12
CA ARG A 340 -15.67 6.20 -6.01
C ARG A 340 -16.05 5.44 -4.75
N SER A 341 -16.05 6.13 -3.60
CA SER A 341 -16.32 5.51 -2.29
C SER A 341 -17.74 4.94 -2.21
N ALA A 342 -18.73 5.70 -2.69
CA ALA A 342 -20.13 5.25 -2.72
C ALA A 342 -20.31 4.02 -3.61
N THR A 343 -19.75 4.04 -4.83
CA THR A 343 -19.83 2.90 -5.76
C THR A 343 -19.15 1.65 -5.20
N VAL A 344 -18.01 1.82 -4.53
CA VAL A 344 -17.29 0.73 -3.85
C VAL A 344 -18.13 0.13 -2.72
N GLU A 345 -18.87 0.95 -1.97
CA GLU A 345 -19.76 0.48 -0.90
C GLU A 345 -20.94 -0.30 -1.46
N GLN A 346 -21.62 0.22 -2.48
CA GLN A 346 -22.71 -0.50 -3.17
C GLN A 346 -22.28 -1.88 -3.68
N PHE A 347 -21.05 -2.00 -4.17
CA PHE A 347 -20.51 -3.31 -4.57
C PHE A 347 -20.17 -4.20 -3.36
N ARG A 348 -19.68 -3.63 -2.26
CA ARG A 348 -19.44 -4.36 -1.01
C ARG A 348 -20.73 -4.92 -0.41
N GLU A 349 -21.80 -4.15 -0.46
CA GLU A 349 -23.16 -4.51 -0.01
C GLU A 349 -23.92 -5.42 -0.99
N LYS A 350 -23.28 -5.80 -2.11
CA LYS A 350 -23.83 -6.65 -3.17
C LYS A 350 -25.04 -6.04 -3.91
N GLU A 351 -25.23 -4.73 -3.80
CA GLU A 351 -26.23 -4.00 -4.60
C GLU A 351 -25.81 -3.95 -6.08
N LEU A 352 -24.51 -3.79 -6.32
CA LEU A 352 -23.91 -3.96 -7.64
C LEU A 352 -23.45 -5.41 -7.81
N SER A 353 -23.82 -5.99 -8.94
CA SER A 353 -23.53 -7.39 -9.25
C SER A 353 -22.23 -7.55 -10.04
N ILE A 354 -21.84 -6.51 -10.79
CA ILE A 354 -20.58 -6.42 -11.53
C ILE A 354 -19.95 -5.04 -11.29
N LEU A 355 -18.67 -5.00 -10.94
CA LEU A 355 -17.90 -3.76 -10.88
C LEU A 355 -16.74 -3.84 -11.85
N VAL A 356 -16.67 -2.88 -12.78
CA VAL A 356 -15.53 -2.74 -13.70
C VAL A 356 -14.61 -1.67 -13.15
N THR A 357 -13.30 -1.93 -13.13
CA THR A 357 -12.32 -1.03 -12.52
C THR A 357 -11.00 -1.04 -13.26
N THR A 358 -10.16 -0.05 -13.00
CA THR A 358 -8.73 -0.11 -13.31
C THR A 358 -7.91 -0.66 -12.14
N THR A 359 -6.57 -0.60 -12.25
CA THR A 359 -5.64 -0.92 -11.16
C THR A 359 -5.84 -0.07 -9.90
N ILE A 360 -6.72 0.93 -9.91
CA ILE A 360 -7.03 1.73 -8.73
C ILE A 360 -7.55 0.88 -7.56
N LEU A 361 -8.27 -0.21 -7.83
CA LEU A 361 -8.79 -1.14 -6.79
C LEU A 361 -7.93 -2.41 -6.64
N GLU A 362 -6.70 -2.44 -7.16
CA GLU A 362 -5.80 -3.57 -6.95
C GLU A 362 -5.44 -3.71 -5.45
N ARG A 363 -5.37 -2.59 -4.74
CA ARG A 363 -4.95 -2.41 -3.33
C ARG A 363 -5.99 -1.57 -2.56
N GLY A 364 -5.94 -1.60 -1.23
CA GLY A 364 -6.72 -0.69 -0.38
C GLY A 364 -8.24 -0.88 -0.25
N VAL A 365 -8.85 -1.92 -0.84
CA VAL A 365 -10.30 -2.19 -0.65
C VAL A 365 -10.59 -3.68 -0.49
N THR A 366 -11.26 -4.06 0.59
CA THR A 366 -11.65 -5.46 0.84
C THR A 366 -13.07 -5.74 0.37
N PHE A 367 -13.24 -6.77 -0.46
CA PHE A 367 -14.55 -7.26 -0.91
C PHE A 367 -14.75 -8.72 -0.47
N PRO A 368 -15.83 -9.04 0.25
CA PRO A 368 -16.13 -10.43 0.59
C PRO A 368 -16.61 -11.19 -0.65
N GLN A 369 -16.12 -12.43 -0.81
CA GLN A 369 -16.71 -13.44 -1.70
C GLN A 369 -16.82 -13.06 -3.19
N VAL A 370 -15.81 -12.41 -3.77
CA VAL A 370 -15.83 -11.97 -5.18
C VAL A 370 -15.17 -12.97 -6.15
N ASP A 371 -15.68 -13.01 -7.38
CA ASP A 371 -14.92 -13.53 -8.54
C ASP A 371 -14.19 -12.37 -9.23
N VAL A 372 -13.02 -12.65 -9.82
CA VAL A 372 -12.17 -11.61 -10.44
C VAL A 372 -11.73 -12.00 -11.84
N PHE A 373 -12.04 -11.12 -12.79
CA PHE A 373 -11.58 -11.21 -14.17
C PHE A 373 -10.58 -10.09 -14.47
N VAL A 374 -9.45 -10.40 -15.10
CA VAL A 374 -8.47 -9.41 -15.57
C VAL A 374 -8.48 -9.41 -17.08
N CYS A 375 -9.01 -8.35 -17.68
CA CYS A 375 -9.02 -8.16 -19.14
C CYS A 375 -7.70 -7.57 -19.61
N MET A 376 -7.23 -8.01 -20.79
CA MET A 376 -5.93 -7.62 -21.32
C MET A 376 -4.79 -7.87 -20.31
N ALA A 377 -4.79 -9.03 -19.64
CA ALA A 377 -3.79 -9.39 -18.62
C ALA A 377 -2.35 -9.40 -19.17
N ASN A 378 -2.18 -9.42 -20.49
CA ASN A 378 -0.90 -9.30 -21.18
C ASN A 378 -0.43 -7.86 -21.41
N HIS A 379 -1.21 -6.85 -21.03
CA HIS A 379 -0.86 -5.44 -21.16
C HIS A 379 0.33 -5.08 -20.25
N HIS A 380 1.25 -4.24 -20.73
CA HIS A 380 2.50 -3.91 -20.04
C HIS A 380 2.31 -3.22 -18.67
N LEU A 381 1.17 -2.57 -18.46
CA LEU A 381 0.80 -1.98 -17.15
C LEU A 381 0.56 -3.03 -16.06
N TYR A 382 0.29 -4.29 -16.41
CA TYR A 382 0.15 -5.38 -15.45
C TYR A 382 1.49 -6.06 -15.19
N THR A 383 2.08 -5.74 -14.04
CA THR A 383 3.23 -6.45 -13.50
C THR A 383 2.80 -7.76 -12.84
N SER A 384 3.74 -8.68 -12.58
CA SER A 384 3.43 -9.90 -11.81
C SER A 384 2.89 -9.56 -10.42
N SER A 385 3.44 -8.54 -9.76
CA SER A 385 2.98 -8.07 -8.45
C SER A 385 1.53 -7.57 -8.49
N SER A 386 1.19 -6.69 -9.42
CA SER A 386 -0.20 -6.22 -9.60
C SER A 386 -1.17 -7.38 -9.85
N LEU A 387 -0.80 -8.35 -10.69
CA LEU A 387 -1.64 -9.53 -10.95
C LEU A 387 -1.83 -10.41 -9.72
N ILE A 388 -0.81 -10.58 -8.88
CA ILE A 388 -0.91 -11.32 -7.61
C ILE A 388 -1.83 -10.60 -6.63
N GLN A 389 -1.75 -9.27 -6.54
CA GLN A 389 -2.60 -8.46 -5.66
C GLN A 389 -4.07 -8.52 -6.11
N ILE A 390 -4.32 -8.37 -7.41
CA ILE A 390 -5.65 -8.52 -8.00
C ILE A 390 -6.19 -9.94 -7.75
N GLY A 391 -5.39 -10.97 -7.99
CA GLY A 391 -5.75 -12.36 -7.72
C GLY A 391 -6.00 -12.64 -6.24
N GLY A 392 -5.29 -11.93 -5.36
CA GLY A 392 -5.44 -11.99 -3.91
C GLY A 392 -6.81 -11.58 -3.38
N ARG A 393 -7.65 -10.93 -4.20
CA ARG A 393 -9.04 -10.60 -3.86
C ARG A 393 -9.96 -11.83 -3.91
N VAL A 394 -9.60 -12.86 -4.67
CA VAL A 394 -10.40 -14.09 -4.80
C VAL A 394 -10.09 -15.04 -3.64
N GLY A 395 -11.14 -15.66 -3.09
CA GLY A 395 -11.01 -16.68 -2.05
C GLY A 395 -10.59 -16.13 -0.68
N ARG A 396 -10.69 -14.81 -0.47
CA ARG A 396 -10.19 -14.14 0.75
C ARG A 396 -11.10 -14.35 1.98
N SER A 397 -12.36 -14.68 1.75
CA SER A 397 -13.37 -14.88 2.80
C SER A 397 -13.27 -16.30 3.35
N PRO A 398 -13.33 -16.53 4.67
CA PRO A 398 -13.43 -17.87 5.24
C PRO A 398 -14.65 -18.63 4.71
N ASP A 399 -15.80 -17.94 4.56
CA ASP A 399 -17.04 -18.53 4.04
C ASP A 399 -16.91 -18.98 2.58
N ARG A 400 -15.95 -18.43 1.84
CA ARG A 400 -15.71 -18.74 0.44
C ARG A 400 -14.23 -18.62 0.12
N PRO A 401 -13.44 -19.66 0.45
CA PRO A 401 -11.99 -19.65 0.27
C PRO A 401 -11.56 -19.91 -1.18
N THR A 402 -12.51 -20.20 -2.07
CA THR A 402 -12.30 -20.43 -3.50
C THR A 402 -12.99 -19.36 -4.35
N GLY A 403 -12.77 -19.39 -5.67
CA GLY A 403 -13.48 -18.51 -6.60
C GLY A 403 -12.89 -18.55 -8.01
N LYS A 404 -13.48 -17.78 -8.92
CA LYS A 404 -12.98 -17.69 -10.29
C LYS A 404 -11.99 -16.55 -10.41
N LEU A 405 -10.75 -16.90 -10.77
CA LEU A 405 -9.70 -15.94 -11.13
C LEU A 405 -9.30 -16.15 -12.60
N TYR A 406 -9.82 -15.33 -13.50
CA TYR A 406 -9.60 -15.50 -14.94
C TYR A 406 -8.75 -14.36 -15.52
N PHE A 407 -7.66 -14.72 -16.21
CA PHE A 407 -6.85 -13.76 -16.96
C PHE A 407 -7.17 -13.90 -18.44
N PHE A 408 -7.82 -12.88 -18.98
CA PHE A 408 -8.15 -12.73 -20.38
C PHE A 408 -6.99 -12.06 -21.11
N HIS A 409 -6.53 -12.67 -22.20
CA HIS A 409 -5.35 -12.20 -22.91
C HIS A 409 -5.44 -12.38 -24.42
N GLU A 410 -4.59 -11.66 -25.15
CA GLU A 410 -4.38 -11.83 -26.60
C GLU A 410 -3.08 -12.60 -26.93
N GLY A 411 -2.27 -12.87 -25.90
CA GLY A 411 -1.06 -13.67 -25.92
C GLY A 411 -0.50 -13.79 -24.50
N LEU A 412 0.29 -14.81 -24.18
CA LEU A 412 0.83 -14.96 -22.83
C LEU A 412 1.99 -13.98 -22.62
N SER A 413 1.98 -13.24 -21.51
CA SER A 413 3.08 -12.37 -21.11
C SER A 413 3.97 -13.03 -20.04
N LYS A 414 5.22 -12.56 -19.93
CA LYS A 414 6.14 -12.98 -18.85
C LYS A 414 5.54 -12.69 -17.46
N SER A 415 4.88 -11.54 -17.28
CA SER A 415 4.22 -11.15 -16.03
C SER A 415 3.14 -12.14 -15.60
N MET A 416 2.32 -12.62 -16.55
CA MET A 416 1.26 -13.60 -16.27
C MET A 416 1.83 -14.94 -15.83
N LEU A 417 2.82 -15.44 -16.57
CA LEU A 417 3.48 -16.72 -16.27
C LEU A 417 4.16 -16.65 -14.90
N ARG A 418 4.91 -15.57 -14.65
CA ARG A 418 5.58 -15.33 -13.36
C ARG A 418 4.59 -15.25 -12.20
N CYS A 419 3.47 -14.53 -12.35
CA CYS A 419 2.40 -14.48 -11.34
C CYS A 419 1.89 -15.89 -10.98
N ARG A 420 1.58 -16.72 -11.99
CA ARG A 420 1.11 -18.09 -11.75
C ARG A 420 2.16 -18.96 -11.04
N GLU A 421 3.42 -18.86 -11.45
CA GLU A 421 4.50 -19.63 -10.81
C GLU A 421 4.79 -19.16 -9.38
N GLU A 422 4.78 -17.85 -9.11
CA GLU A 422 4.94 -17.31 -7.74
C GLU A 422 3.80 -17.78 -6.82
N ILE A 423 2.55 -17.78 -7.29
CA ILE A 423 1.41 -18.31 -6.53
C ILE A 423 1.60 -19.80 -6.24
N LYS A 424 2.03 -20.62 -7.21
CA LYS A 424 2.33 -22.04 -6.99
C LYS A 424 3.43 -22.25 -5.95
N VAL A 425 4.52 -21.47 -6.03
CA VAL A 425 5.62 -21.55 -5.05
C VAL A 425 5.12 -21.21 -3.65
N MET A 426 4.28 -20.18 -3.51
CA MET A 426 3.69 -19.82 -2.21
C MET A 426 2.72 -20.89 -1.71
N ASN A 427 1.86 -21.44 -2.56
CA ASN A 427 0.99 -22.56 -2.18
C ASN A 427 1.80 -23.78 -1.72
N LYS A 428 2.89 -24.12 -2.42
CA LYS A 428 3.80 -25.20 -2.03
C LYS A 428 4.47 -24.93 -0.68
N LYS A 429 4.97 -23.70 -0.45
CA LYS A 429 5.52 -23.28 0.86
C LYS A 429 4.46 -23.32 1.96
N GLY A 430 3.21 -23.05 1.63
CA GLY A 430 2.05 -23.21 2.51
C GLY A 430 1.66 -24.67 2.73
N GLY A 431 2.35 -25.66 2.15
CA GLY A 431 2.03 -27.09 2.31
C GLY A 431 0.85 -27.57 1.47
N PHE A 432 0.45 -26.84 0.42
CA PHE A 432 -0.60 -27.24 -0.49
C PHE A 432 -0.02 -27.89 -1.75
N ASN A 433 -0.54 -29.06 -2.14
CA ASN A 433 -0.24 -29.68 -3.42
C ASN A 433 -1.13 -29.06 -4.52
N ASN A 434 -0.55 -28.79 -5.70
CA ASN A 434 -1.16 -28.00 -6.78
C ASN A 434 -2.50 -28.55 -7.35
N GLU A 435 -2.93 -29.75 -6.96
CA GLU A 435 -4.21 -30.34 -7.39
C GLU A 435 -5.41 -29.76 -6.63
N VAL A 436 -5.22 -29.29 -5.40
CA VAL A 436 -6.33 -28.81 -4.53
C VAL A 436 -6.82 -27.42 -4.91
N SER A 437 -6.02 -26.61 -5.62
CA SER A 437 -6.37 -25.22 -5.98
C SER A 437 -7.24 -25.09 -7.24
N THR A 438 -7.63 -26.20 -7.86
CA THR A 438 -8.38 -26.23 -9.13
C THR A 438 -9.80 -26.78 -9.06
N MET A 439 -10.18 -27.39 -7.93
CA MET A 439 -11.57 -27.72 -7.59
C MET A 439 -12.25 -26.49 -6.98
#